data_AF-A0A8J6FGQ9-F1
#
_entry.id   AF-A0A8J6FGQ9-F1
#
_cell.length_a   1.000
_cell.length_b   1.000
_cell.length_c   1.000
_cell.angle_alpha   90.00
_cell.angle_beta   90.00
_cell.angle_gamma   90.00
#
_symmetry.space_group_name_H-M   'P 1'
#
loop_
_entity.id
_entity.type
_entity.pdbx_description
1 polymer ?
#
loop_
_entity_poly.entity_id
_entity_poly.type
_entity_poly.pdbx_seq_one_letter_code
_entity_poly.pdbx_strand_id
1 'polypeptide(L)'
;MLAVTVRGPLALLLIAVLAQLEVLEAALGDKVIWAVNAGGEAHVDVHGIHYRKDPLEGRVGRASDYGLKLPILRSVPEDQILYQTERYNEDTFGYEIPIRDEGEYVLVLKFAEVYFAQSQQKVFDVRVNGHNVVKDLDIFDRVGHSTAHDEIIPIVIKKGKLTVQGEVSTFTGKLNVEFVKGYYDNPKVCALYLMKGTVDEVPKLQPHPGLEKKEEEEEDEEEESPSTRRNTKKSVQSGPRTPNPYASDNSSLMFPILVAFGVFIPTLFCLCRL
;
A
#
# COMPACT_ATOMS: atom_id res chain seq x y z
N MET A 1 -46.32 26.66 -10.95
CA MET A 1 -46.81 26.50 -9.57
C MET A 1 -47.43 25.13 -9.45
N LEU A 2 -46.70 24.15 -8.91
CA LEU A 2 -47.28 22.93 -8.35
C LEU A 2 -46.33 22.46 -7.25
N ALA A 3 -46.49 23.07 -6.08
CA ALA A 3 -45.92 22.56 -4.84
C ALA A 3 -46.80 21.38 -4.42
N VAL A 4 -46.29 20.16 -4.58
CA VAL A 4 -46.95 18.97 -4.05
C VAL A 4 -46.67 18.93 -2.55
N THR A 5 -47.58 19.52 -1.77
CA THR A 5 -47.54 19.50 -0.32
C THR A 5 -48.00 18.12 0.17
N VAL A 6 -47.06 17.22 0.45
CA VAL A 6 -47.37 15.94 1.10
C VAL A 6 -47.53 16.21 2.60
N ARG A 7 -48.78 16.35 3.07
CA ARG A 7 -49.12 16.43 4.50
C ARG A 7 -49.94 15.22 4.90
N GLY A 8 -49.38 14.37 5.76
CA GLY A 8 -50.07 13.23 6.35
C GLY A 8 -49.15 12.31 7.17
N PRO A 9 -49.70 11.39 7.98
CA PRO A 9 -48.92 10.44 8.78
C PRO A 9 -48.04 9.52 7.93
N LEU A 10 -48.33 9.40 6.63
CA LEU A 10 -47.49 8.75 5.64
C LEU A 10 -46.14 9.47 5.42
N ALA A 11 -46.09 10.81 5.53
CA ALA A 11 -44.84 11.57 5.42
C ALA A 11 -43.96 11.38 6.67
N LEU A 12 -44.57 11.27 7.85
CA LEU A 12 -43.88 10.92 9.10
C LEU A 12 -43.41 9.46 9.11
N LEU A 13 -44.19 8.55 8.52
CA LEU A 13 -43.77 7.15 8.31
C LEU A 13 -42.65 7.06 7.26
N LEU A 14 -42.69 7.86 6.19
CA LEU A 14 -41.62 7.91 5.19
C LEU A 14 -40.33 8.51 5.78
N ILE A 15 -40.44 9.54 6.63
CA ILE A 15 -39.28 10.11 7.35
C ILE A 15 -38.76 9.13 8.41
N ALA A 16 -39.63 8.40 9.11
CA ALA A 16 -39.21 7.36 10.05
C ALA A 16 -38.58 6.14 9.35
N VAL A 17 -39.10 5.76 8.19
CA VAL A 17 -38.53 4.68 7.35
C VAL A 17 -37.24 5.13 6.66
N LEU A 18 -37.12 6.39 6.24
CA LEU A 18 -35.87 6.98 5.74
C LEU A 18 -34.83 7.15 6.85
N ALA A 19 -35.25 7.48 8.08
CA ALA A 19 -34.39 7.52 9.26
C ALA A 19 -34.04 6.13 9.83
N GLN A 20 -34.79 5.09 9.46
CA GLN A 20 -34.46 3.68 9.74
C GLN A 20 -33.67 3.04 8.58
N LEU A 21 -33.58 3.72 7.43
CA LEU A 21 -32.71 3.37 6.31
C LEU A 21 -31.36 4.10 6.34
N GLU A 22 -31.10 4.93 7.34
CA GLU A 22 -29.76 5.04 7.91
C GLU A 22 -29.55 3.79 8.76
N VAL A 23 -29.40 2.65 8.06
CA VAL A 23 -28.67 1.53 8.65
C VAL A 23 -27.37 2.16 9.13
N LEU A 24 -27.14 2.04 10.43
CA LEU A 24 -25.88 2.34 11.10
C LEU A 24 -24.80 1.51 10.39
N GLU A 25 -24.30 1.98 9.25
CA GLU A 25 -23.01 1.56 8.77
C GLU A 25 -22.07 2.13 9.82
N ALA A 26 -21.76 1.28 10.82
CA ALA A 26 -20.89 1.66 11.91
C ALA A 26 -19.66 2.29 11.26
N ALA A 27 -19.38 3.55 11.61
CA ALA A 27 -18.27 4.27 11.02
C ALA A 27 -17.04 3.38 11.17
N LEU A 28 -16.18 3.32 10.16
CA LEU A 28 -15.01 2.44 10.19
C LEU A 28 -14.21 2.60 11.50
N GLY A 29 -14.14 3.83 12.02
CA GLY A 29 -13.59 4.14 13.34
C GLY A 29 -14.16 3.30 14.51
N ASP A 30 -15.45 2.98 14.51
CA ASP A 30 -16.10 2.14 15.54
C ASP A 30 -15.66 0.68 15.48
N LYS A 31 -15.23 0.21 14.31
CA LYS A 31 -14.67 -1.14 14.11
C LYS A 31 -13.19 -1.23 14.46
N VAL A 32 -12.49 -0.10 14.52
CA VAL A 32 -11.07 -0.04 14.88
C VAL A 32 -10.90 -0.24 16.38
N ILE A 33 -10.18 -1.29 16.77
CA ILE A 33 -9.89 -1.58 18.18
C ILE A 33 -8.56 -0.98 18.64
N TRP A 34 -7.68 -0.64 17.70
CA TRP A 34 -6.35 -0.13 17.99
C TRP A 34 -5.74 0.56 16.77
N ALA A 35 -5.22 1.77 16.91
CA ALA A 35 -4.53 2.49 15.84
C ALA A 35 -3.40 3.38 16.38
N VAL A 36 -2.30 3.49 15.64
CA VAL A 36 -1.11 4.28 16.00
C VAL A 36 -0.56 5.00 14.77
N ASN A 37 -0.27 6.30 14.92
CA ASN A 37 0.58 7.04 13.99
C ASN A 37 2.03 6.91 14.44
N ALA A 38 2.84 6.14 13.70
CA ALA A 38 4.20 5.82 14.10
C ALA A 38 5.14 6.99 13.81
N GLY A 39 5.95 7.35 14.80
CA GLY A 39 6.83 8.52 14.75
C GLY A 39 6.11 9.88 14.82
N GLY A 40 4.78 9.89 14.92
CA GLY A 40 3.97 11.10 14.89
C GLY A 40 3.06 11.29 16.10
N GLU A 41 2.37 12.43 16.09
CA GLU A 41 1.32 12.78 17.05
C GLU A 41 -0.01 12.07 16.71
N ALA A 42 -0.99 12.18 17.62
CA ALA A 42 -2.33 11.64 17.39
C ALA A 42 -3.02 12.32 16.20
N HIS A 43 -3.80 11.55 15.43
CA HIS A 43 -4.54 12.00 14.24
C HIS A 43 -5.88 11.27 14.14
N VAL A 44 -6.91 11.95 13.60
CA VAL A 44 -8.18 11.30 13.23
C VAL A 44 -8.31 11.38 11.72
N ASP A 45 -8.44 10.23 11.07
CA ASP A 45 -8.50 10.18 9.61
C ASP A 45 -9.90 10.54 9.06
N VAL A 46 -10.01 10.65 7.73
CA VAL A 46 -11.29 10.99 7.07
C VAL A 46 -12.37 9.92 7.24
N HIS A 47 -12.00 8.70 7.67
CA HIS A 47 -12.90 7.59 7.95
C HIS A 47 -13.25 7.48 9.44
N GLY A 48 -12.82 8.44 10.26
CA GLY A 48 -13.07 8.49 11.70
C GLY A 48 -12.19 7.56 12.54
N ILE A 49 -11.12 6.99 11.97
CA ILE A 49 -10.15 6.20 12.71
C ILE A 49 -9.28 7.12 13.55
N HIS A 50 -9.31 6.94 14.87
CA HIS A 50 -8.47 7.68 15.79
C HIS A 50 -7.12 6.98 16.01
N TYR A 51 -6.11 7.44 15.27
CA TYR A 51 -4.71 7.07 15.48
C TYR A 51 -4.17 7.80 16.70
N ARG A 52 -3.76 7.06 17.72
CA ARG A 52 -3.10 7.69 18.87
C ARG A 52 -1.64 7.98 18.57
N LYS A 53 -1.08 8.90 19.36
CA LYS A 53 0.36 9.18 19.40
C LYS A 53 1.16 7.90 19.60
N ASP A 54 2.31 7.83 18.95
CA ASP A 54 3.18 6.65 19.00
C ASP A 54 3.57 6.25 20.43
N PRO A 55 3.16 5.06 20.92
CA PRO A 55 3.53 4.62 22.26
C PRO A 55 5.03 4.35 22.39
N LEU A 56 5.76 4.07 21.31
CA LEU A 56 7.19 3.73 21.37
C LEU A 56 8.09 4.96 21.47
N GLU A 57 7.53 6.17 21.41
CA GLU A 57 8.30 7.42 21.54
C GLU A 57 9.12 7.44 22.84
N GLY A 58 10.40 7.83 22.71
CA GLY A 58 11.35 7.88 23.82
C GLY A 58 11.79 6.51 24.37
N ARG A 59 11.31 5.40 23.78
CA ARG A 59 11.58 4.04 24.28
C ARG A 59 12.27 3.13 23.27
N VAL A 60 11.75 3.06 22.04
CA VAL A 60 12.23 2.12 21.00
C VAL A 60 12.30 2.80 19.65
N GLY A 61 13.41 2.64 18.94
CA GLY A 61 13.60 3.22 17.61
C GLY A 61 13.61 4.75 17.60
N ARG A 62 13.61 5.30 16.39
CA ARG A 62 13.68 6.74 16.11
C ARG A 62 12.45 7.16 15.33
N ALA A 63 11.85 8.26 15.78
CA ALA A 63 10.82 8.97 15.01
C ALA A 63 11.49 9.81 13.92
N SER A 64 10.86 9.89 12.76
CA SER A 64 11.27 10.73 11.63
C SER A 64 10.05 11.43 11.05
N ASP A 65 10.21 12.72 10.79
CA ASP A 65 9.24 13.61 10.18
C ASP A 65 9.69 14.04 8.77
N TYR A 66 10.69 13.36 8.20
CA TYR A 66 11.29 13.72 6.92
C TYR A 66 10.26 13.79 5.78
N GLY A 67 9.26 12.91 5.82
CA GLY A 67 8.17 12.86 4.85
C GLY A 67 7.28 14.10 4.83
N LEU A 68 7.24 14.93 5.89
CA LEU A 68 6.42 16.16 5.93
C LEU A 68 6.75 17.16 4.81
N LYS A 69 7.94 17.05 4.21
CA LYS A 69 8.42 17.92 3.13
C LYS A 69 7.89 17.50 1.75
N LEU A 70 7.23 16.35 1.67
CA LEU A 70 6.87 15.68 0.42
C LEU A 70 5.37 15.40 0.37
N PRO A 71 4.69 15.69 -0.75
CA PRO A 71 3.33 15.21 -0.93
C PRO A 71 3.36 13.69 -1.10
N ILE A 72 2.46 12.98 -0.41
CA ILE A 72 2.34 11.53 -0.54
C ILE A 72 1.23 11.18 -1.54
N LEU A 73 1.63 10.62 -2.68
CA LEU A 73 0.70 10.15 -3.70
C LEU A 73 -0.20 9.03 -3.16
N ARG A 74 -1.40 8.91 -3.75
CA ARG A 74 -2.43 7.92 -3.40
C ARG A 74 -3.14 8.11 -2.05
N SER A 75 -2.77 9.15 -1.29
CA SER A 75 -3.40 9.49 -0.01
C SER A 75 -4.16 10.82 -0.10
N VAL A 76 -5.24 10.95 0.67
CA VAL A 76 -5.99 12.20 0.76
C VAL A 76 -5.17 13.26 1.51
N PRO A 77 -5.28 14.56 1.17
CA PRO A 77 -4.50 15.62 1.80
C PRO A 77 -4.55 15.64 3.33
N GLU A 78 -5.72 15.35 3.89
CA GLU A 78 -5.97 15.37 5.34
C GLU A 78 -5.23 14.26 6.09
N ASP A 79 -4.97 13.14 5.41
CA ASP A 79 -4.39 11.92 6.01
C ASP A 79 -2.95 11.65 5.56
N GLN A 80 -2.34 12.56 4.80
CA GLN A 80 -0.94 12.42 4.41
C GLN A 80 -0.02 12.25 5.63
N ILE A 81 -0.38 12.86 6.77
CA ILE A 81 0.39 12.74 8.00
C ILE A 81 0.65 11.28 8.41
N LEU A 82 -0.29 10.38 8.13
CA LEU A 82 -0.18 8.94 8.42
C LEU A 82 0.83 8.19 7.54
N TYR A 83 1.35 8.87 6.52
CA TYR A 83 2.40 8.38 5.61
C TYR A 83 3.66 9.26 5.63
N GLN A 84 3.61 10.43 6.28
CA GLN A 84 4.71 11.40 6.32
C GLN A 84 5.57 11.28 7.57
N THR A 85 5.00 10.82 8.68
CA THR A 85 5.76 10.43 9.87
C THR A 85 6.05 8.94 9.85
N GLU A 86 7.20 8.56 10.38
CA GLU A 86 7.59 7.15 10.48
C GLU A 86 8.36 6.86 11.76
N ARG A 87 8.26 5.61 12.22
CA ARG A 87 9.23 5.04 13.15
C ARG A 87 10.08 4.02 12.43
N TYR A 88 11.40 4.15 12.59
CA TYR A 88 12.36 3.14 12.16
C TYR A 88 13.27 2.74 13.32
N ASN A 89 13.96 1.60 13.21
CA ASN A 89 14.93 1.18 14.21
C ASN A 89 16.10 0.45 13.56
N GLU A 90 17.29 0.50 14.18
CA GLU A 90 18.49 -0.20 13.70
C GLU A 90 18.39 -1.73 13.93
N ASP A 91 17.50 -2.14 14.85
CA ASP A 91 17.16 -3.53 15.17
C ASP A 91 15.68 -3.82 14.89
N THR A 92 15.30 -5.10 15.01
CA THR A 92 13.89 -5.52 15.02
C THR A 92 13.11 -4.80 16.12
N PHE A 93 11.94 -4.27 15.79
CA PHE A 93 11.03 -3.64 16.74
C PHE A 93 9.58 -3.98 16.42
N GLY A 94 8.66 -3.70 17.33
CA GLY A 94 7.27 -4.06 17.11
C GLY A 94 6.29 -3.43 18.08
N TYR A 95 5.01 -3.68 17.82
CA TYR A 95 3.88 -3.25 18.65
C TYR A 95 3.17 -4.46 19.24
N GLU A 96 2.76 -4.34 20.49
CA GLU A 96 1.85 -5.29 21.15
C GLU A 96 0.43 -4.72 21.17
N ILE A 97 -0.51 -5.44 20.57
CA ILE A 97 -1.90 -5.04 20.46
C ILE A 97 -2.76 -5.98 21.32
N PRO A 98 -3.35 -5.51 22.44
CA PRO A 98 -4.23 -6.36 23.24
C PRO A 98 -5.54 -6.60 22.50
N ILE A 99 -5.96 -7.88 22.38
CA ILE A 99 -7.24 -8.27 21.77
C ILE A 99 -8.00 -9.13 22.78
N ARG A 100 -9.23 -8.71 23.09
CA ARG A 100 -10.07 -9.35 24.11
C ARG A 100 -11.08 -10.34 23.51
N ASP A 101 -11.57 -10.02 22.32
CA ASP A 101 -12.68 -10.75 21.71
C ASP A 101 -12.20 -11.65 20.56
N GLU A 102 -12.87 -12.77 20.39
CA GLU A 102 -12.71 -13.60 19.19
C GLU A 102 -13.41 -12.95 18.00
N GLY A 103 -12.95 -13.27 16.79
CA GLY A 103 -13.51 -12.75 15.55
C GLY A 103 -12.51 -12.67 14.42
N GLU A 104 -13.00 -12.10 13.32
CA GLU A 104 -12.20 -11.73 12.15
C GLU A 104 -11.69 -10.31 12.33
N TYR A 105 -10.41 -10.13 12.03
CA TYR A 105 -9.71 -8.86 12.15
C TYR A 105 -8.90 -8.62 10.88
N VAL A 106 -8.64 -7.35 10.62
CA VAL A 106 -7.70 -6.92 9.57
C VAL A 106 -6.69 -5.97 10.17
N LEU A 107 -5.42 -6.36 10.09
CA LEU A 107 -4.29 -5.51 10.41
C LEU A 107 -3.87 -4.78 9.14
N VAL A 108 -3.90 -3.45 9.18
CA VAL A 108 -3.46 -2.61 8.06
C VAL A 108 -2.21 -1.86 8.49
N LEU A 109 -1.15 -2.02 7.70
CA LEU A 109 0.14 -1.38 7.91
C LEU A 109 0.38 -0.38 6.79
N LYS A 110 0.63 0.87 7.16
CA LYS A 110 0.80 1.99 6.25
C LYS A 110 2.28 2.34 6.12
N PHE A 111 2.74 2.47 4.89
CA PHE A 111 4.12 2.74 4.54
C PHE A 111 4.22 3.79 3.43
N ALA A 112 5.31 4.55 3.43
CA ALA A 112 5.79 5.30 2.29
C ALA A 112 7.31 5.25 2.25
N GLU A 113 7.92 5.21 1.07
CA GLU A 113 9.36 5.43 0.92
C GLU A 113 9.62 6.89 0.56
N VAL A 114 10.29 7.60 1.45
CA VAL A 114 10.54 9.05 1.33
C VAL A 114 12.02 9.41 1.34
N TYR A 115 12.91 8.44 1.56
CA TYR A 115 14.35 8.68 1.69
C TYR A 115 15.13 8.05 0.55
N PHE A 116 14.86 6.78 0.24
CA PHE A 116 15.56 6.04 -0.80
C PHE A 116 14.88 6.18 -2.16
N ALA A 117 15.69 6.37 -3.20
CA ALA A 117 15.22 6.61 -4.56
C ALA A 117 15.44 5.41 -5.50
N GLN A 118 15.74 4.21 -4.95
CA GLN A 118 15.99 2.98 -5.71
C GLN A 118 15.53 1.75 -4.93
N SER A 119 15.11 0.71 -5.67
CA SER A 119 14.81 -0.62 -5.10
C SER A 119 16.08 -1.23 -4.46
N GLN A 120 15.87 -2.19 -3.56
CA GLN A 120 16.88 -2.95 -2.83
C GLN A 120 17.80 -2.10 -1.93
N GLN A 121 17.37 -0.89 -1.58
CA GLN A 121 18.07 -0.08 -0.58
C GLN A 121 17.53 -0.33 0.84
N LYS A 122 16.23 -0.59 0.97
CA LYS A 122 15.57 -0.91 2.22
C LYS A 122 14.64 -2.10 2.02
N VAL A 123 15.02 -3.22 2.63
CA VAL A 123 14.26 -4.46 2.57
C VAL A 123 14.21 -5.06 3.97
N PHE A 124 13.00 -5.36 4.44
CA PHE A 124 12.75 -5.93 5.76
C PHE A 124 11.55 -6.86 5.75
N ASP A 125 11.41 -7.71 6.76
CA ASP A 125 10.25 -8.58 6.91
C ASP A 125 9.25 -7.99 7.90
N VAL A 126 8.00 -8.40 7.80
CA VAL A 126 6.95 -8.13 8.78
C VAL A 126 6.43 -9.45 9.33
N ARG A 127 6.42 -9.59 10.65
CA ARG A 127 5.87 -10.75 11.35
C ARG A 127 4.66 -10.39 12.19
N VAL A 128 3.70 -11.31 12.25
CA VAL A 128 2.53 -11.25 13.12
C VAL A 128 2.51 -12.51 13.98
N ASN A 129 2.65 -12.34 15.29
CA ASN A 129 2.72 -13.43 16.27
C ASN A 129 3.76 -14.50 15.90
N GLY A 130 4.92 -14.08 15.36
CA GLY A 130 5.99 -14.95 14.89
C GLY A 130 5.83 -15.47 13.45
N HIS A 131 4.65 -15.34 12.83
CA HIS A 131 4.40 -15.74 11.45
C HIS A 131 4.90 -14.67 10.48
N ASN A 132 5.65 -15.03 9.45
CA ASN A 132 6.15 -14.06 8.47
C ASN A 132 5.05 -13.71 7.46
N VAL A 133 4.44 -12.52 7.62
CA VAL A 133 3.28 -12.10 6.81
C VAL A 133 3.68 -11.27 5.60
N VAL A 134 4.79 -10.57 5.65
CA VAL A 134 5.34 -9.87 4.48
C VAL A 134 6.84 -10.14 4.45
N LYS A 135 7.28 -10.86 3.44
CA LYS A 135 8.69 -11.19 3.26
C LYS A 135 9.35 -10.25 2.26
N ASP A 136 10.58 -9.85 2.55
CA ASP A 136 11.43 -9.04 1.68
C ASP A 136 10.70 -7.76 1.21
N LEU A 137 10.02 -7.05 2.13
CA LEU A 137 9.27 -5.83 1.82
C LEU A 137 10.22 -4.72 1.39
N ASP A 138 10.12 -4.36 0.12
CA ASP A 138 10.76 -3.21 -0.51
C ASP A 138 9.69 -2.21 -0.94
N ILE A 139 9.49 -1.16 -0.14
CA ILE A 139 8.42 -0.19 -0.38
C ILE A 139 8.66 0.58 -1.69
N PHE A 140 9.93 0.89 -2.00
CA PHE A 140 10.26 1.59 -3.25
C PHE A 140 9.93 0.72 -4.46
N ASP A 141 10.27 -0.57 -4.41
CA ASP A 141 9.98 -1.48 -5.52
C ASP A 141 8.48 -1.66 -5.77
N ARG A 142 7.67 -1.56 -4.70
CA ARG A 142 6.20 -1.68 -4.80
C ARG A 142 5.52 -0.46 -5.40
N VAL A 143 5.89 0.74 -4.96
CA VAL A 143 5.12 1.97 -5.25
C VAL A 143 5.96 3.19 -5.63
N GLY A 144 7.28 3.04 -5.67
CA GLY A 144 8.21 4.14 -5.91
C GLY A 144 8.36 5.10 -4.74
N HIS A 145 8.85 6.29 -5.05
CA HIS A 145 9.14 7.34 -4.06
C HIS A 145 7.90 8.18 -3.75
N SER A 146 7.71 8.56 -2.48
CA SER A 146 6.63 9.43 -1.99
C SER A 146 5.23 8.96 -2.39
N THR A 147 5.00 7.66 -2.36
CA THR A 147 3.70 7.04 -2.67
C THR A 147 3.26 6.19 -1.49
N ALA A 148 1.98 6.29 -1.13
CA ALA A 148 1.37 5.47 -0.10
C ALA A 148 1.29 3.99 -0.52
N HIS A 149 1.65 3.11 0.41
CA HIS A 149 1.55 1.66 0.31
C HIS A 149 0.94 1.08 1.57
N ASP A 150 -0.05 0.20 1.40
CA ASP A 150 -0.74 -0.46 2.50
C ASP A 150 -0.55 -1.97 2.37
N GLU A 151 -0.08 -2.61 3.44
CA GLU A 151 -0.15 -4.07 3.59
C GLU A 151 -1.38 -4.42 4.41
N ILE A 152 -2.24 -5.30 3.87
CA ILE A 152 -3.53 -5.66 4.45
C ILE A 152 -3.49 -7.13 4.84
N ILE A 153 -3.47 -7.40 6.14
CA ILE A 153 -3.27 -8.74 6.70
C ILE A 153 -4.55 -9.21 7.40
N PRO A 154 -5.32 -10.15 6.81
CA PRO A 154 -6.47 -10.77 7.48
C PRO A 154 -5.99 -11.72 8.58
N ILE A 155 -6.66 -11.65 9.73
CA ILE A 155 -6.37 -12.42 10.94
C ILE A 155 -7.69 -13.00 11.46
N VAL A 156 -7.69 -14.28 11.83
CA VAL A 156 -8.85 -14.91 12.47
C VAL A 156 -8.44 -15.39 13.85
N ILE A 157 -9.19 -14.97 14.88
CA ILE A 157 -9.01 -15.45 16.25
C ILE A 157 -10.24 -16.25 16.65
N LYS A 158 -10.04 -17.53 16.95
CA LYS A 158 -11.14 -18.45 17.28
C LYS A 158 -10.69 -19.54 18.24
N LYS A 159 -11.43 -19.77 19.31
CA LYS A 159 -11.15 -20.75 20.36
C LYS A 159 -9.71 -20.67 20.88
N GLY A 160 -9.23 -19.44 21.16
CA GLY A 160 -7.87 -19.19 21.63
C GLY A 160 -6.74 -19.50 20.62
N LYS A 161 -7.06 -19.66 19.34
CA LYS A 161 -6.08 -19.81 18.25
C LYS A 161 -6.11 -18.59 17.35
N LEU A 162 -4.92 -18.18 16.90
CA LEU A 162 -4.73 -17.17 15.87
C LEU A 162 -4.44 -17.86 14.54
N THR A 163 -5.07 -17.40 13.47
CA THR A 163 -4.81 -17.83 12.10
C THR A 163 -4.45 -16.62 11.27
N VAL A 164 -3.31 -16.67 10.59
CA VAL A 164 -2.81 -15.62 9.70
C VAL A 164 -2.13 -16.29 8.50
N GLN A 165 -2.50 -15.91 7.28
CA GLN A 165 -1.99 -16.52 6.03
C GLN A 165 -2.05 -18.06 5.99
N GLY A 166 -3.06 -18.66 6.62
CA GLY A 166 -3.22 -20.12 6.70
C GLY A 166 -2.34 -20.80 7.75
N GLU A 167 -1.42 -20.09 8.38
CA GLU A 167 -0.66 -20.57 9.54
C GLU A 167 -1.48 -20.39 10.82
N VAL A 168 -1.39 -21.36 11.74
CA VAL A 168 -2.17 -21.37 12.99
C VAL A 168 -1.24 -21.43 14.19
N SER A 169 -1.44 -20.56 15.17
CA SER A 169 -0.73 -20.57 16.44
C SER A 169 -1.69 -20.38 17.63
N THR A 170 -1.17 -20.61 18.84
CA THR A 170 -1.89 -20.29 20.08
C THR A 170 -1.93 -18.77 20.27
N PHE A 171 -3.12 -18.25 20.59
CA PHE A 171 -3.30 -16.83 20.88
C PHE A 171 -3.29 -16.58 22.39
N THR A 172 -2.49 -15.61 22.83
CA THR A 172 -2.26 -15.31 24.26
C THR A 172 -2.91 -14.02 24.74
N GLY A 173 -3.85 -13.45 23.97
CA GLY A 173 -4.53 -12.19 24.29
C GLY A 173 -3.81 -10.94 23.79
N LYS A 174 -2.61 -11.10 23.20
CA LYS A 174 -1.85 -10.02 22.56
C LYS A 174 -1.43 -10.44 21.17
N LEU A 175 -1.59 -9.53 20.22
CA LEU A 175 -1.07 -9.65 18.87
C LEU A 175 0.25 -8.90 18.81
N ASN A 176 1.33 -9.62 18.50
CA ASN A 176 2.66 -9.03 18.32
C ASN A 176 2.88 -8.75 16.84
N VAL A 177 3.15 -7.50 16.49
CA VAL A 177 3.50 -7.09 15.12
C VAL A 177 4.95 -6.64 15.12
N GLU A 178 5.82 -7.34 14.42
CA GLU A 178 7.27 -7.09 14.41
C GLU A 178 7.75 -6.71 13.01
N PHE A 179 8.53 -5.65 12.92
CA PHE A 179 9.27 -5.24 11.73
C PHE A 179 10.71 -5.71 11.90
N VAL A 180 11.09 -6.73 11.15
CA VAL A 180 12.31 -7.50 11.37
C VAL A 180 13.45 -6.91 10.57
N LYS A 181 14.57 -6.65 11.24
CA LYS A 181 15.77 -6.13 10.60
C LYS A 181 16.31 -7.15 9.59
N GLY A 182 16.31 -6.75 8.31
CA GLY A 182 16.98 -7.49 7.23
C GLY A 182 18.45 -7.11 7.07
N TYR A 183 19.09 -7.60 6.00
CA TYR A 183 20.50 -7.28 5.69
C TYR A 183 20.72 -5.84 5.20
N TYR A 184 19.70 -5.25 4.59
CA TYR A 184 19.76 -3.91 3.98
C TYR A 184 19.61 -2.80 5.03
N ASP A 185 18.84 -1.76 4.77
CA ASP A 185 18.59 -0.69 5.73
C ASP A 185 17.58 -1.07 6.84
N ASN A 186 17.15 -0.08 7.61
CA ASN A 186 16.36 -0.23 8.82
C ASN A 186 14.87 -0.48 8.52
N PRO A 187 14.20 -1.42 9.23
CA PRO A 187 12.75 -1.57 9.15
C PRO A 187 12.07 -0.26 9.58
N LYS A 188 10.92 0.03 8.97
CA LYS A 188 10.10 1.19 9.32
C LYS A 188 8.62 0.91 9.19
N VAL A 189 7.80 1.77 9.78
CA VAL A 189 6.35 1.86 9.54
C VAL A 189 5.88 3.31 9.75
N CYS A 190 4.89 3.74 8.98
CA CYS A 190 4.33 5.10 9.09
C CYS A 190 3.12 5.14 10.02
N ALA A 191 2.19 4.22 9.85
CA ALA A 191 1.05 4.04 10.75
C ALA A 191 0.55 2.61 10.69
N LEU A 192 -0.25 2.21 11.66
CA LEU A 192 -0.94 0.93 11.62
C LEU A 192 -2.24 0.98 12.40
N TYR A 193 -3.19 0.17 12.00
CA TYR A 193 -4.41 -0.05 12.77
C TYR A 193 -4.90 -1.49 12.64
N LEU A 194 -5.67 -1.91 13.63
CA LEU A 194 -6.33 -3.18 13.71
C LEU A 194 -7.82 -2.94 13.83
N MET A 195 -8.58 -3.46 12.87
CA MET A 195 -10.04 -3.38 12.87
C MET A 195 -10.68 -4.76 12.95
N LYS A 196 -11.88 -4.83 13.53
CA LYS A 196 -12.73 -6.01 13.47
C LYS A 196 -13.52 -5.99 12.16
N GLY A 197 -13.56 -7.09 11.44
CA GLY A 197 -14.24 -7.19 10.15
C GLY A 197 -13.40 -7.92 9.11
N THR A 198 -13.73 -7.70 7.84
CA THR A 198 -13.11 -8.35 6.68
C THR A 198 -12.34 -7.34 5.82
N VAL A 199 -11.54 -7.86 4.88
CA VAL A 199 -10.68 -7.06 4.01
C VAL A 199 -11.47 -6.10 3.12
N ASP A 200 -12.69 -6.46 2.74
CA ASP A 200 -13.53 -5.64 1.84
C ASP A 200 -13.98 -4.32 2.47
N GLU A 201 -13.96 -4.23 3.80
CA GLU A 201 -14.31 -3.03 4.56
C GLU A 201 -13.15 -2.06 4.73
N VAL A 202 -11.93 -2.45 4.33
CA VAL A 202 -10.74 -1.60 4.43
C VAL A 202 -10.78 -0.51 3.35
N PRO A 203 -10.63 0.78 3.71
CA PRO A 203 -10.53 1.86 2.74
C PRO A 203 -9.36 1.64 1.78
N LYS A 204 -9.66 1.79 0.49
CA LYS A 204 -8.66 1.62 -0.56
C LYS A 204 -7.94 2.95 -0.81
N LEU A 205 -6.63 2.88 -0.96
CA LEU A 205 -5.81 3.99 -1.44
C LEU A 205 -6.29 4.47 -2.81
N GLN A 206 -6.10 5.76 -3.11
CA GLN A 206 -6.40 6.30 -4.42
C GLN A 206 -5.55 5.58 -5.50
N PRO A 207 -6.04 5.49 -6.75
CA PRO A 207 -5.29 4.87 -7.83
C PRO A 207 -3.92 5.53 -8.03
N HIS A 208 -2.94 4.74 -8.46
CA HIS A 208 -1.63 5.31 -8.80
C HIS A 208 -1.79 6.19 -10.05
N PRO A 209 -1.33 7.47 -10.02
CA PRO A 209 -1.29 8.30 -11.22
C PRO A 209 -0.51 7.60 -12.34
N GLY A 210 -1.16 7.34 -13.49
CA GLY A 210 -0.54 6.70 -14.66
C GLY A 210 -0.67 5.18 -14.76
N LEU A 211 -1.32 4.50 -13.81
CA LEU A 211 -1.67 3.08 -13.88
C LEU A 211 -3.18 2.90 -13.70
N GLU A 212 -3.97 3.48 -14.61
CA GLU A 212 -5.36 3.07 -14.74
C GLU A 212 -5.37 1.63 -15.28
N LYS A 213 -5.82 0.67 -14.45
CA LYS A 213 -6.14 -0.66 -14.95
C LYS A 213 -7.30 -0.47 -15.93
N LYS A 214 -7.06 -0.70 -17.23
CA LYS A 214 -8.14 -1.09 -18.13
C LYS A 214 -8.73 -2.36 -17.53
N GLU A 215 -9.89 -2.25 -16.93
CA GLU A 215 -10.69 -3.43 -16.62
C GLU A 215 -10.93 -4.12 -17.97
N GLU A 216 -10.37 -5.32 -18.13
CA GLU A 216 -10.68 -6.19 -19.24
C GLU A 216 -12.16 -6.55 -19.09
N GLU A 217 -13.01 -5.92 -19.90
CA GLU A 217 -14.36 -6.39 -20.12
C GLU A 217 -14.24 -7.83 -20.62
N GLU A 218 -14.59 -8.79 -19.75
CA GLU A 218 -14.84 -10.17 -20.15
C GLU A 218 -16.03 -10.15 -21.13
N GLU A 219 -15.76 -10.06 -22.43
CA GLU A 219 -16.73 -10.37 -23.46
C GLU A 219 -16.91 -11.89 -23.49
N ASP A 220 -17.97 -12.35 -22.80
CA ASP A 220 -18.56 -13.67 -22.94
C ASP A 220 -19.00 -13.89 -24.40
N GLU A 221 -18.17 -14.57 -25.20
CA GLU A 221 -18.65 -15.23 -26.43
C GLU A 221 -19.02 -16.69 -26.10
N GLU A 222 -20.31 -16.91 -25.86
CA GLU A 222 -20.95 -18.23 -25.95
C GLU A 222 -20.90 -18.72 -27.40
N GLU A 223 -20.34 -19.90 -27.69
CA GLU A 223 -20.86 -20.79 -28.75
C GLU A 223 -20.59 -22.28 -28.45
N GLU A 224 -21.56 -23.09 -28.89
CA GLU A 224 -21.88 -24.47 -28.49
C GLU A 224 -20.85 -25.56 -28.88
N SER A 225 -20.95 -26.71 -28.20
CA SER A 225 -20.17 -27.94 -28.42
C SER A 225 -20.97 -28.98 -29.27
N PRO A 226 -20.40 -30.05 -29.88
CA PRO A 226 -19.87 -31.18 -29.10
C PRO A 226 -18.74 -32.08 -29.70
N SER A 227 -18.03 -32.74 -28.77
CA SER A 227 -17.38 -34.08 -28.83
C SER A 227 -16.00 -34.27 -29.50
N THR A 228 -14.97 -34.59 -28.70
CA THR A 228 -14.41 -35.96 -28.48
C THR A 228 -13.02 -35.89 -27.81
N ARG A 229 -12.80 -36.79 -26.83
CA ARG A 229 -11.64 -36.96 -25.93
C ARG A 229 -10.23 -36.82 -26.57
N ARG A 230 -9.29 -36.20 -25.84
CA ARG A 230 -7.95 -36.74 -25.47
C ARG A 230 -7.14 -35.79 -24.57
N ASN A 231 -6.61 -36.35 -23.48
CA ASN A 231 -5.58 -35.76 -22.60
C ASN A 231 -4.36 -35.24 -23.39
N THR A 232 -3.84 -34.05 -23.06
CA THR A 232 -2.39 -33.75 -23.01
C THR A 232 -2.11 -32.43 -22.28
N LYS A 233 -1.12 -32.43 -21.37
CA LYS A 233 -0.46 -31.23 -20.84
C LYS A 233 -0.02 -30.32 -22.00
N LYS A 234 -0.31 -29.01 -21.94
CA LYS A 234 0.38 -28.00 -22.74
C LYS A 234 0.80 -26.82 -21.86
N SER A 235 2.12 -26.65 -21.84
CA SER A 235 2.83 -25.46 -21.39
C SER A 235 2.26 -24.20 -22.02
N VAL A 236 2.11 -23.15 -21.22
CA VAL A 236 1.81 -21.80 -21.73
C VAL A 236 2.95 -21.40 -22.66
N GLN A 237 2.60 -21.20 -23.93
CA GLN A 237 3.52 -20.78 -24.98
C GLN A 237 3.76 -19.28 -24.79
N SER A 238 4.98 -18.91 -24.38
CA SER A 238 5.38 -17.50 -24.30
C SER A 238 5.25 -16.87 -25.68
N GLY A 239 4.49 -15.79 -25.78
CA GLY A 239 4.46 -14.94 -26.97
C GLY A 239 5.87 -14.44 -27.34
N PRO A 240 6.07 -13.95 -28.57
CA PRO A 240 7.37 -13.40 -28.97
C PRO A 240 7.80 -12.33 -27.98
N ARG A 241 9.02 -12.42 -27.45
CA ARG A 241 9.62 -11.34 -26.65
C ARG A 241 9.58 -10.06 -27.49
N THR A 242 8.75 -9.10 -27.11
CA THR A 242 8.80 -7.75 -27.66
C THR A 242 10.23 -7.22 -27.50
N PRO A 243 10.95 -6.93 -28.60
CA PRO A 243 12.25 -6.29 -28.50
C PRO A 243 12.08 -4.97 -27.77
N ASN A 244 12.97 -4.68 -26.82
CA ASN A 244 12.95 -3.42 -26.09
C ASN A 244 12.96 -2.25 -27.10
N PRO A 245 11.95 -1.36 -27.11
CA PRO A 245 11.82 -0.29 -28.11
C PRO A 245 12.95 0.76 -28.03
N TYR A 246 13.82 0.67 -27.03
CA TYR A 246 15.00 1.53 -26.85
C TYR A 246 16.33 0.81 -27.12
N ALA A 247 16.32 -0.43 -27.64
CA ALA A 247 17.55 -1.16 -27.94
C ALA A 247 18.34 -0.61 -29.14
N SER A 248 17.76 0.31 -29.92
CA SER A 248 18.36 0.85 -31.14
C SER A 248 18.88 2.28 -31.02
N ASP A 249 19.08 2.82 -29.82
CA ASP A 249 19.66 4.16 -29.66
C ASP A 249 21.19 4.12 -29.69
N ASN A 250 21.74 3.90 -30.89
CA ASN A 250 23.16 4.14 -31.19
C ASN A 250 23.49 5.65 -31.32
N SER A 251 22.61 6.53 -30.86
CA SER A 251 22.74 7.99 -30.88
C SER A 251 23.86 8.51 -29.96
N SER A 252 24.34 7.69 -29.02
CA SER A 252 25.47 7.99 -28.13
C SER A 252 26.85 7.96 -28.82
N LEU A 253 26.99 7.35 -30.00
CA LEU A 253 28.25 7.30 -30.78
C LEU A 253 28.38 8.40 -31.85
N MET A 254 27.30 9.09 -32.21
CA MET A 254 27.33 10.15 -33.23
C MET A 254 27.78 11.52 -32.67
N PHE A 255 27.54 11.77 -31.38
CA PHE A 255 27.90 13.05 -30.74
C PHE A 255 29.41 13.28 -30.60
N PRO A 256 30.24 12.28 -30.23
CA PRO A 256 31.69 12.47 -30.11
C PRO A 256 32.38 12.70 -31.47
N ILE A 257 31.87 12.09 -32.55
CA ILE A 257 32.46 12.16 -33.89
C ILE A 257 32.23 13.54 -34.52
N LEU A 258 31.04 14.12 -34.35
CA LEU A 258 30.73 15.47 -34.86
C LEU A 258 31.53 16.57 -34.14
N VAL A 259 31.76 16.40 -32.83
CA VAL A 259 32.63 17.32 -32.07
C VAL A 259 34.09 17.18 -32.51
N ALA A 260 34.57 15.97 -32.81
CA ALA A 260 35.92 15.75 -33.32
C ALA A 260 36.16 16.45 -34.68
N PHE A 261 35.22 16.39 -35.63
CA PHE A 261 35.35 17.09 -36.91
C PHE A 261 35.20 18.62 -36.79
N GLY A 262 34.34 19.12 -35.90
CA GLY A 262 34.14 20.55 -35.67
C GLY A 262 35.35 21.28 -35.09
N VAL A 263 36.18 20.59 -34.30
CA VAL A 263 37.39 21.16 -33.69
C VAL A 263 38.64 20.94 -34.57
N PHE A 264 38.68 19.87 -35.38
CA PHE A 264 39.88 19.52 -36.15
C PHE A 264 40.06 20.36 -37.43
N ILE A 265 38.97 20.76 -38.10
CA ILE A 265 39.02 21.50 -39.37
C ILE A 265 39.60 22.93 -39.19
N PRO A 266 39.25 23.71 -38.15
CA PRO A 266 39.86 25.02 -37.91
C PRO A 266 41.34 24.93 -37.48
N THR A 267 41.70 23.92 -36.68
CA THR A 267 43.08 23.75 -36.19
C THR A 267 44.05 23.35 -37.30
N LEU A 268 43.60 22.56 -38.27
CA LEU A 268 44.43 22.19 -39.43
C LEU A 268 44.65 23.39 -40.37
N PHE A 269 43.65 24.27 -40.53
CA PHE A 269 43.78 25.50 -41.32
C PHE A 269 44.73 26.52 -40.68
N CYS A 270 44.81 26.56 -39.34
CA CYS A 270 45.76 27.41 -38.62
C CYS A 270 47.20 26.88 -38.64
N LEU A 271 47.42 25.56 -38.75
CA LEU A 271 48.77 24.96 -38.83
C LEU A 271 49.36 24.96 -40.25
N CYS A 272 48.54 25.06 -41.30
CA CYS A 272 49.01 25.12 -42.69
C CYS A 272 49.31 26.55 -43.19
N ARG A 273 49.29 27.57 -42.31
CA ARG A 273 49.61 28.96 -42.66
C ARG A 273 50.77 29.58 -41.85
N LEU A 274 51.68 28.74 -41.35
CA LEU A 274 52.99 29.10 -40.81
C LEU A 274 54.09 28.62 -41.77
#